data_AF-A0A7S2P7W3-F1
#
_entry.id   AF-A0A7S2P7W3-F1
#
_cell.length_a   1.000
_cell.length_b   1.000
_cell.length_c   1.000
_cell.angle_alpha   90.00
_cell.angle_beta   90.00
_cell.angle_gamma   90.00
#
_symmetry.space_group_name_H-M   'P 1'
#
loop_
_entity.id
_entity.type
_entity.pdbx_description
1 polymer ?
#
loop_
_entity_poly.entity_id
_entity_poly.type
_entity_poly.pdbx_seq_one_letter_code
_entity_poly.pdbx_strand_id
1 'polypeptide(L)'
;WSAVLATAACLIHFVLGPAVGGLADALGRRRVLLVCSVLELLPAWGIFIHVFTGLSLYAVFFLTIFADIPSQAVFLAICADIVPPAERAAAFGTILATAQVAGLA
;
A
#
# COMPACT_ATOMS: atom_id res chain seq x y z
N TRP A 1 3.24 5.06 22.42
CA TRP A 1 3.39 5.88 21.21
C TRP A 1 3.10 5.12 19.91
N SER A 2 3.64 3.92 19.70
CA SER A 2 3.37 3.11 18.49
C SER A 2 1.87 2.86 18.24
N ALA A 3 1.11 2.50 19.27
CA ALA A 3 -0.35 2.27 19.15
C ALA A 3 -1.10 3.53 18.66
N VAL A 4 -0.77 4.71 19.18
CA VAL A 4 -1.41 5.98 18.79
C VAL A 4 -1.12 6.31 17.33
N LEU A 5 0.13 6.14 16.89
CA LEU A 5 0.52 6.37 15.50
C LEU A 5 -0.15 5.36 14.56
N ALA A 6 -0.25 4.09 14.96
CA ALA A 6 -0.94 3.06 14.18
C ALA A 6 -2.45 3.36 14.05
N THR A 7 -3.10 3.80 15.13
CA THR A 7 -4.51 4.21 15.07
C THR A 7 -4.71 5.43 14.16
N ALA A 8 -3.82 6.42 14.23
CA ALA A 8 -3.87 7.59 13.35
C ALA A 8 -3.69 7.19 11.87
N ALA A 9 -2.72 6.32 11.57
CA ALA A 9 -2.52 5.78 10.22
C ALA A 9 -3.76 5.03 9.72
N CYS A 10 -4.37 4.18 10.55
CA CYS A 10 -5.61 3.47 10.21
C CYS A 10 -6.76 4.43 9.88
N LEU A 11 -6.92 5.51 10.65
CA LEU A 11 -7.95 6.52 10.38
C LEU A 11 -7.71 7.23 9.06
N ILE A 12 -6.45 7.58 8.77
CA ILE A 12 -6.07 8.20 7.48
C ILE A 12 -6.39 7.24 6.33
N HIS A 13 -6.01 5.96 6.45
CA HIS A 13 -6.27 4.95 5.44
C HIS A 13 -7.77 4.69 5.25
N PHE A 14 -8.55 4.70 6.32
CA PHE A 14 -10.01 4.56 6.26
C PHE A 14 -10.66 5.73 5.50
N VAL A 15 -10.20 6.96 5.73
CA VAL A 15 -10.75 8.15 5.06
C VAL A 15 -10.28 8.26 3.61
N LEU A 16 -9.00 8.01 3.34
CA LEU A 16 -8.42 8.14 2.01
C LEU A 16 -8.69 6.92 1.11
N GLY A 17 -8.96 5.74 1.68
CA GLY A 17 -9.19 4.50 0.95
C GLY A 17 -10.28 4.62 -0.12
N PRO A 18 -11.49 5.12 0.20
CA PRO A 18 -12.54 5.34 -0.80
C PRO A 18 -12.15 6.33 -1.90
N ALA A 19 -11.40 7.38 -1.57
CA ALA A 19 -10.94 8.36 -2.55
C ALA A 19 -9.96 7.73 -3.55
N VAL A 20 -9.02 6.90 -3.07
CA VAL A 20 -8.10 6.13 -3.93
C VAL A 20 -8.85 5.10 -4.76
N GLY A 21 -9.88 4.45 -4.20
CA GLY A 21 -10.78 3.56 -4.93
C GLY A 21 -11.50 4.27 -6.09
N GLY A 22 -12.08 5.44 -5.83
CA GLY A 22 -12.73 6.25 -6.86
C GLY A 22 -11.77 6.73 -7.95
N LEU A 23 -10.53 7.10 -7.57
CA LEU A 23 -9.47 7.42 -8.53
C LEU A 23 -9.08 6.19 -9.39
N ALA A 24 -9.03 5.00 -8.80
CA ALA A 24 -8.73 3.76 -9.50
C ALA A 24 -9.82 3.38 -10.52
N ASP A 25 -11.08 3.61 -10.18
CA ASP A 25 -12.20 3.37 -11.10
C ASP A 25 -12.19 4.38 -12.26
N ALA A 26 -11.76 5.63 -12.04
CA ALA A 26 -11.69 6.66 -13.09
C ALA A 26 -10.45 6.55 -14.01
N LEU A 27 -9.27 6.29 -13.45
CA LEU A 27 -7.99 6.28 -14.18
C LEU A 27 -7.60 4.89 -14.68
N GLY A 28 -8.29 3.84 -14.21
CA GLY A 28 -8.02 2.45 -14.47
C GLY A 28 -7.21 1.80 -13.34
N ARG A 29 -7.76 0.72 -12.78
CA ARG A 29 -7.25 0.07 -11.56
C ARG A 29 -5.79 -0.34 -11.66
N ARG A 30 -5.38 -0.94 -12.80
CA ARG A 30 -3.99 -1.37 -13.04
C ARG A 30 -2.98 -0.20 -13.00
N ARG A 31 -3.35 0.97 -13.54
CA ARG A 31 -2.44 2.13 -13.59
C ARG A 31 -2.24 2.70 -12.19
N VAL A 32 -3.33 2.82 -11.42
CA VAL A 32 -3.27 3.31 -10.05
C VAL A 32 -2.46 2.36 -9.16
N LEU A 33 -2.68 1.05 -9.27
CA LEU A 33 -1.89 0.07 -8.50
C LEU A 33 -0.40 0.18 -8.80
N LEU A 34 0.00 0.28 -10.09
CA LEU A 34 1.40 0.41 -10.46
C LEU A 34 2.04 1.69 -9.90
N VAL A 35 1.32 2.82 -9.92
CA VAL A 35 1.80 4.07 -9.34
C VAL A 35 2.00 3.93 -7.83
N CYS A 36 1.02 3.34 -7.12
CA CYS A 36 1.15 3.08 -5.68
C CYS A 36 2.37 2.19 -5.37
N SER A 37 2.54 1.08 -6.10
CA SER A 37 3.69 0.18 -5.90
C SER A 37 5.04 0.85 -6.16
N VAL A 38 5.12 1.81 -7.10
CA VAL A 38 6.35 2.58 -7.32
C VAL A 38 6.60 3.56 -6.17
N LEU A 39 5.56 4.21 -5.64
CA LEU A 39 5.68 5.13 -4.53
C LEU A 39 6.06 4.42 -3.21
N GLU A 40 5.58 3.19 -3.00
CA GLU A 40 5.97 2.34 -1.87
C GLU A 40 7.48 2.04 -1.83
N LEU A 41 8.19 2.15 -2.95
CA LEU A 41 9.65 1.95 -3.01
C LEU A 41 10.46 3.18 -2.57
N LEU A 42 9.84 4.37 -2.46
CA LEU A 42 10.54 5.61 -2.12
C LEU A 42 11.27 5.57 -0.77
N PRO A 43 10.71 5.02 0.32
CA PRO A 43 11.41 4.95 1.61
C PRO A 43 12.65 4.06 1.54
N ALA A 44 12.55 2.91 0.87
CA ALA A 44 13.68 2.01 0.65
C ALA A 44 14.79 2.70 -0.15
N TRP A 45 14.42 3.47 -1.18
CA TRP A 45 15.34 4.32 -1.93
C TRP A 45 15.97 5.42 -1.05
N GLY A 46 15.19 6.06 -0.18
CA GLY A 46 15.70 7.05 0.76
C GLY A 46 16.73 6.48 1.73
N ILE A 47 16.48 5.27 2.25
CA ILE A 47 17.43 4.54 3.10
C ILE A 47 18.70 4.19 2.30
N PHE A 48 18.54 3.70 1.07
CA PHE A 48 19.68 3.41 0.19
C PHE A 48 20.55 4.66 0.00
N ILE A 49 19.95 5.80 -0.37
CA ILE A 49 20.69 7.06 -0.53
C ILE A 49 21.38 7.47 0.77
N HIS A 50 20.71 7.38 1.92
CA HIS A 50 21.31 7.67 3.23
C HIS A 50 22.58 6.85 3.47
N VAL A 51 22.53 5.54 3.22
CA VAL A 51 23.67 4.63 3.40
C VAL A 51 24.86 4.99 2.52
N PHE A 52 24.62 5.36 1.25
CA PHE A 52 25.71 5.62 0.29
C PHE A 52 26.23 7.05 0.28
N THR A 53 25.42 8.03 0.67
CA THR A 53 25.76 9.46 0.56
C THR A 53 25.85 10.17 1.90
N GLY A 54 25.40 9.53 2.98
CA GLY A 54 25.29 10.17 4.30
C GLY A 54 24.18 11.22 4.39
N LEU A 55 23.29 11.32 3.40
CA LEU A 55 22.14 12.24 3.41
C LEU A 55 21.30 12.05 4.67
N SER A 56 20.75 13.11 5.25
CA SER A 56 19.98 12.99 6.49
C SER A 56 18.76 12.04 6.39
N LEU A 57 18.51 11.29 7.47
CA LEU A 57 17.34 10.41 7.64
C LEU A 57 16.00 11.16 7.57
N TYR A 58 16.00 12.49 7.77
CA TYR A 58 14.80 13.32 7.58
C TYR A 58 14.22 13.22 6.16
N ALA A 59 15.06 12.95 5.16
CA ALA A 59 14.59 12.71 3.79
C ALA A 59 13.69 11.47 3.70
N VAL A 60 13.97 10.40 4.47
CA VAL A 60 13.16 9.18 4.49
C VAL A 60 11.78 9.47 5.05
N PHE A 61 11.69 10.23 6.15
CA PHE A 61 10.41 10.60 6.77
C PHE A 61 9.51 11.41 5.83
N PHE A 62 10.11 12.28 5.01
CA PHE A 62 9.38 13.01 3.98
C PHE A 62 8.86 12.08 2.87
N LEU A 63 9.70 11.13 2.41
CA LEU A 63 9.33 10.17 1.38
C LEU A 63 8.24 9.19 1.83
N THR A 64 8.20 8.81 3.10
CA THR A 64 7.15 7.92 3.66
C THR A 64 5.75 8.49 3.54
N ILE A 65 5.57 9.81 3.49
CA ILE A 65 4.25 10.44 3.33
C ILE A 65 3.62 10.04 1.98
N PHE A 66 4.44 9.89 0.94
CA PHE A 66 3.99 9.50 -0.40
C PHE A 66 3.87 7.99 -0.58
N ALA A 67 4.59 7.22 0.24
CA ALA A 67 4.58 5.77 0.19
C ALA A 67 3.33 5.16 0.86
N ASP A 68 2.76 5.85 1.85
CA ASP A 68 1.66 5.34 2.68
C ASP A 68 0.28 5.63 2.08
N ILE A 69 0.10 5.31 0.79
CA ILE A 69 -1.17 5.45 0.09
C ILE A 69 -1.99 4.17 0.28
N PRO A 70 -3.30 4.26 0.60
CA PRO A 70 -4.13 3.07 0.82
C PRO A 70 -4.41 2.33 -0.50
N SER A 71 -3.48 1.49 -0.92
CA SER A 71 -3.50 0.72 -2.18
C SER A 71 -4.24 -0.63 -2.07
N GLN A 72 -4.43 -1.13 -0.85
CA GLN A 72 -5.00 -2.47 -0.61
C GLN A 72 -6.40 -2.66 -1.19
N ALA A 73 -7.27 -1.65 -1.09
CA ALA A 73 -8.62 -1.72 -1.65
C ALA A 73 -8.60 -1.88 -3.18
N VAL A 74 -7.68 -1.18 -3.86
CA VAL A 74 -7.49 -1.27 -5.32
C VAL A 74 -6.94 -2.63 -5.71
N PHE A 75 -5.99 -3.16 -4.95
CA PHE A 75 -5.45 -4.50 -5.18
C PHE A 75 -6.54 -5.58 -5.09
N LEU A 76 -7.35 -5.57 -4.02
CA LEU A 76 -8.45 -6.52 -3.86
C LEU A 76 -9.50 -6.40 -4.96
N ALA A 77 -9.80 -5.17 -5.41
CA ALA A 77 -10.70 -4.92 -6.52
C ALA A 77 -10.18 -5.51 -7.84
N ILE A 78 -8.88 -5.36 -8.13
CA ILE A 78 -8.25 -5.98 -9.31
C ILE A 78 -8.29 -7.51 -9.22
N CYS A 79 -8.04 -8.08 -8.04
CA CYS A 79 -8.16 -9.53 -7.84
C CYS A 79 -9.59 -10.01 -8.10
N ALA A 80 -10.60 -9.26 -7.65
CA ALA A 80 -12.00 -9.58 -7.93
C ALA A 80 -12.31 -9.57 -9.43
N ASP A 81 -11.73 -8.65 -10.19
CA ASP A 81 -11.93 -8.53 -11.64
C ASP A 81 -11.29 -9.69 -12.41
N ILE A 82 -10.13 -10.18 -11.97
CA ILE A 82 -9.35 -11.22 -12.67
C ILE A 82 -9.83 -12.63 -12.29
N VAL A 83 -10.20 -12.86 -11.04
CA VAL A 83 -10.49 -14.20 -10.53
C VAL A 83 -11.94 -14.63 -10.85
N PRO A 84 -12.15 -15.82 -11.46
CA PRO A 84 -13.47 -16.36 -11.74
C PRO A 84 -14.32 -16.48 -10.47
N PRO A 85 -15.66 -16.24 -10.54
CA PRO A 85 -16.52 -16.20 -9.36
C PRO A 85 -16.45 -17.45 -8.46
N ALA A 86 -16.29 -18.63 -9.06
CA ALA A 86 -16.23 -19.91 -8.34
C ALA A 86 -14.96 -20.06 -7.48
N GLU A 87 -13.88 -19.36 -7.83
CA GLU A 87 -12.56 -19.49 -7.19
C GLU A 87 -12.23 -18.32 -6.25
N ARG A 88 -13.03 -17.25 -6.28
CA ARG A 88 -12.78 -16.02 -5.51
C ARG A 88 -12.59 -16.28 -4.02
N ALA A 89 -13.40 -17.15 -3.41
CA ALA A 89 -13.28 -17.44 -1.99
C ALA A 89 -11.90 -18.02 -1.63
N ALA A 90 -11.40 -18.96 -2.44
CA ALA A 90 -10.08 -19.55 -2.24
C ALA A 90 -8.97 -18.50 -2.49
N ALA A 91 -9.08 -17.69 -3.54
CA ALA A 91 -8.10 -16.65 -3.86
C ALA A 91 -8.05 -15.53 -2.80
N PHE A 92 -9.18 -15.06 -2.30
CA PHE A 92 -9.18 -14.09 -1.19
C PHE A 92 -8.64 -14.71 0.10
N GLY A 93 -8.90 -16.01 0.34
CA GLY A 93 -8.31 -16.74 1.46
C GLY A 93 -6.77 -16.74 1.41
N THR A 94 -6.18 -16.98 0.24
CA THR A 94 -4.71 -16.97 0.08
C THR A 94 -4.13 -15.56 0.22
N ILE A 95 -4.79 -14.53 -0.32
CA ILE A 95 -4.37 -13.13 -0.15
C ILE A 95 -4.39 -12.70 1.32
N LEU A 96 -5.40 -13.09 2.09
CA LEU A 96 -5.45 -12.80 3.52
C LEU A 96 -4.37 -13.59 4.28
N ALA A 97 -4.13 -14.84 3.91
CA ALA A 97 -3.07 -15.65 4.51
C ALA A 97 -1.67 -15.04 4.26
N THR A 98 -1.39 -14.53 3.07
CA THR A 98 -0.10 -13.87 2.79
C THR A 98 0.08 -12.59 3.60
N ALA A 99 -0.99 -11.80 3.81
CA ALA A 99 -0.93 -10.62 4.67
C ALA A 99 -0.58 -10.97 6.13
N GLN A 100 -1.11 -12.08 6.65
CA GLN A 100 -0.76 -12.57 7.99
C GLN A 100 0.70 -13.02 8.07
N VAL A 101 1.20 -13.73 7.07
CA VAL A 101 2.61 -14.16 7.03
C VAL A 101 3.54 -12.95 6.96
N ALA A 102 3.21 -11.94 6.15
CA ALA A 102 4.00 -10.71 6.05
C ALA A 102 4.03 -9.91 7.36
N GLY A 103 2.93 -9.90 8.13
CA GLY A 103 2.87 -9.23 9.43
C GLY A 103 3.62 -9.95 10.57
N LEU A 104 4.06 -11.20 10.35
CA LEU A 104 4.86 -11.98 11.31
C LEU A 104 6.38 -11.86 11.08
N ALA A 105 6.81 -11.29 9.95
CA ALA A 105 8.21 -11.07 9.58
C ALA A 105 8.68 -9.66 9.97
#